data_AF-A0A8X8W7N1-F1
#
_entry.id   AF-A0A8X8W7N1-F1
#
_cell.length_a   1.000
_cell.length_b   1.000
_cell.length_c   1.000
_cell.angle_alpha   90.00
_cell.angle_beta   90.00
_cell.angle_gamma   90.00
#
_symmetry.space_group_name_H-M   'P 1'
#
loop_
_entity.id
_entity.type
_entity.pdbx_description
1 polymer ?
#
loop_
_entity_poly.entity_id
_entity_poly.type
_entity_poly.pdbx_seq_one_letter_code
_entity_poly.pdbx_strand_id
1 'polypeptide(L)'
;MSESGRQQALQAVNSLVANGGTNIAEGLRKGAKIMEDRHESNPVASIILLSDGQDTYTVNSNAGSQNYQLLLPLSICPDEASGFKIPVHAFGFGADHDDASLMHSISEISGGTFSFIETESVIQDAFAQCIAGSYRNRILSNQRIGTIDVGDLYADEERDFLLSVNVPSETSRNETSLLKVTSVYNDPLTKESVSLEAKEVRIERTDLARREDVSIEVDRQHNRIRAAEAMAQARTAAENRDLAGAVSILENVRKALSTTVSAKSRDRLCVSLDADLKEMQERMASRHVYEASGRAYILSGLSSHSWQRATARGDSMDGSSLVQAYQTPSMVEMVTHSQATLLATPSAQSYYSAIVVVASQPKPR
;
A
#
# COMPACT_ATOMS: atom_id res chain seq x y z
N MET A 1 -13.24 10.86 -18.68
CA MET A 1 -13.97 12.05 -18.18
C MET A 1 -13.87 13.16 -19.21
N SER A 2 -14.93 13.95 -19.44
CA SER A 2 -14.89 15.11 -20.36
C SER A 2 -14.27 16.35 -19.68
N GLU A 3 -13.82 17.32 -20.46
CA GLU A 3 -13.27 18.58 -19.93
C GLU A 3 -14.31 19.35 -19.08
N SER A 4 -15.55 19.43 -19.56
CA SER A 4 -16.66 20.02 -18.81
C SER A 4 -16.93 19.29 -17.49
N GLY A 5 -16.87 17.94 -17.48
CA GLY A 5 -16.98 17.15 -16.25
C GLY A 5 -15.83 17.43 -15.27
N ARG A 6 -14.59 17.58 -15.77
CA ARG A 6 -13.44 17.98 -14.94
C ARG A 6 -13.64 19.37 -14.33
N GLN A 7 -14.16 20.32 -15.09
CA GLN A 7 -14.43 21.68 -14.60
C GLN A 7 -15.54 21.72 -13.55
N GLN A 8 -16.62 20.94 -13.75
CA GLN A 8 -17.70 20.81 -12.76
C GLN A 8 -17.21 20.14 -11.46
N ALA A 9 -16.41 19.07 -11.56
CA ALA A 9 -15.81 18.43 -10.39
C ALA A 9 -14.89 19.39 -9.61
N LEU A 10 -14.06 20.17 -10.32
CA LEU A 10 -13.20 21.18 -9.71
C LEU A 10 -14.00 22.29 -9.01
N GLN A 11 -15.11 22.74 -9.61
CA GLN A 11 -16.02 23.71 -8.98
C GLN A 11 -16.68 23.14 -7.72
N ALA A 12 -17.10 21.87 -7.74
CA ALA A 12 -17.66 21.21 -6.56
C ALA A 12 -16.64 21.08 -5.42
N VAL A 13 -15.41 20.62 -5.71
CA VAL A 13 -14.32 20.52 -4.73
C VAL A 13 -13.98 21.89 -4.13
N ASN A 14 -13.87 22.93 -4.96
CA ASN A 14 -13.61 24.30 -4.52
C ASN A 14 -14.79 24.95 -3.75
N SER A 15 -15.93 24.28 -3.65
CA SER A 15 -17.10 24.74 -2.87
C SER A 15 -17.28 24.02 -1.52
N LEU A 16 -16.39 23.07 -1.19
CA LEU A 16 -16.41 22.36 0.09
C LEU A 16 -16.07 23.30 1.25
N VAL A 17 -16.80 23.17 2.36
CA VAL A 17 -16.61 23.93 3.60
C VAL A 17 -16.75 22.97 4.78
N ALA A 18 -15.79 22.97 5.69
CA ALA A 18 -15.83 22.14 6.90
C ALA A 18 -16.98 22.57 7.82
N ASN A 19 -17.88 21.64 8.16
CA ASN A 19 -19.05 21.91 9.00
C ASN A 19 -19.59 20.62 9.67
N GLY A 20 -19.27 20.43 10.95
CA GLY A 20 -19.68 19.25 11.72
C GLY A 20 -18.68 18.08 11.63
N GLY A 21 -18.88 17.08 12.49
CA GLY A 21 -17.94 15.96 12.68
C GLY A 21 -18.12 14.79 11.70
N THR A 22 -17.13 13.87 11.73
CA THR A 22 -16.94 12.78 10.77
C THR A 22 -17.91 11.61 10.98
N ASN A 23 -18.48 11.08 9.88
CA ASN A 23 -19.21 9.81 9.81
C ASN A 23 -18.72 9.02 8.58
N ILE A 24 -17.72 8.18 8.80
CA ILE A 24 -17.01 7.37 7.81
C ILE A 24 -17.94 6.28 7.25
N ALA A 25 -18.77 5.67 8.10
CA ALA A 25 -19.68 4.60 7.70
C ALA A 25 -20.72 5.06 6.65
N GLU A 26 -21.36 6.21 6.85
CA GLU A 26 -22.29 6.78 5.86
C GLU A 26 -21.58 7.28 4.59
N GLY A 27 -20.38 7.86 4.73
CA GLY A 27 -19.55 8.26 3.60
C GLY A 27 -19.24 7.07 2.66
N LEU A 28 -18.83 5.94 3.25
CA LEU A 28 -18.53 4.71 2.50
C LEU A 28 -19.78 4.04 1.93
N ARG A 29 -20.92 4.04 2.64
CA ARG A 29 -22.22 3.61 2.08
C ARG A 29 -22.63 4.45 0.87
N LYS A 30 -22.42 5.76 0.94
CA LYS A 30 -22.73 6.68 -0.17
C LYS A 30 -21.82 6.43 -1.37
N GLY A 31 -20.52 6.24 -1.14
CA GLY A 31 -19.54 5.90 -2.18
C GLY A 31 -19.82 4.55 -2.85
N ALA A 32 -20.08 3.51 -2.06
CA ALA A 32 -20.44 2.19 -2.56
C ALA A 32 -21.72 2.24 -3.40
N LYS A 33 -22.77 2.92 -2.93
CA LYS A 33 -24.01 3.06 -3.69
C LYS A 33 -23.82 3.78 -5.04
N ILE A 34 -22.99 4.83 -5.11
CA ILE A 34 -22.65 5.48 -6.38
C ILE A 34 -21.91 4.52 -7.33
N MET A 35 -21.11 3.61 -6.77
CA MET A 35 -20.36 2.58 -7.50
C MET A 35 -21.22 1.37 -7.90
N GLU A 36 -22.34 1.13 -7.23
CA GLU A 36 -23.35 0.10 -7.53
C GLU A 36 -24.38 0.59 -8.56
N ASP A 37 -24.92 1.81 -8.39
CA ASP A 37 -25.95 2.44 -9.25
C ASP A 37 -25.40 2.92 -10.62
N ARG A 38 -24.14 2.62 -10.97
CA ARG A 38 -23.44 3.21 -12.13
C ARG A 38 -23.95 2.68 -13.49
N HIS A 39 -24.29 3.60 -14.41
CA HIS A 39 -24.72 3.26 -15.77
C HIS A 39 -23.63 2.60 -16.63
N GLU A 40 -22.37 3.03 -16.49
CA GLU A 40 -21.22 2.36 -17.10
C GLU A 40 -20.34 1.77 -16.00
N SER A 41 -20.05 0.47 -16.12
CA SER A 41 -19.11 -0.19 -15.21
C SER A 41 -17.69 -0.16 -15.78
N ASN A 42 -16.81 0.55 -15.08
CA ASN A 42 -15.36 0.46 -15.30
C ASN A 42 -14.81 -0.76 -14.53
N PRO A 43 -14.01 -1.66 -15.14
CA PRO A 43 -13.34 -2.74 -14.42
C PRO A 43 -12.33 -2.24 -13.37
N VAL A 44 -11.71 -1.07 -13.57
CA VAL A 44 -10.79 -0.47 -12.60
C VAL A 44 -11.49 0.70 -11.90
N ALA A 45 -12.03 0.47 -10.70
CA ALA A 45 -12.71 1.50 -9.93
C ALA A 45 -12.64 1.21 -8.41
N SER A 46 -12.26 2.21 -7.64
CA SER A 46 -12.09 2.16 -6.18
C SER A 46 -12.69 3.40 -5.51
N ILE A 47 -12.77 3.38 -4.18
CA ILE A 47 -13.10 4.53 -3.34
C ILE A 47 -11.80 5.07 -2.73
N ILE A 48 -11.64 6.39 -2.75
CA ILE A 48 -10.62 7.09 -1.95
C ILE A 48 -11.31 7.69 -0.74
N LEU A 49 -10.79 7.39 0.45
CA LEU A 49 -11.28 7.88 1.73
C LEU A 49 -10.18 8.74 2.38
N LEU A 50 -10.51 9.99 2.67
CA LEU A 50 -9.64 10.93 3.38
C LEU A 50 -10.26 11.19 4.77
N SER A 51 -9.47 11.17 5.84
CA SER A 51 -9.94 11.57 7.16
C SER A 51 -8.81 12.22 7.99
N ASP A 52 -9.12 13.37 8.57
CA ASP A 52 -8.26 14.17 9.46
C ASP A 52 -8.73 14.16 10.93
N GLY A 53 -9.82 13.46 11.24
CA GLY A 53 -10.30 13.31 12.61
C GLY A 53 -11.47 12.33 12.79
N GLN A 54 -11.71 12.03 14.06
CA GLN A 54 -12.44 10.86 14.58
C GLN A 54 -13.88 10.70 14.09
N ASP A 55 -14.33 9.44 13.89
CA ASP A 55 -15.75 9.13 13.64
C ASP A 55 -16.63 9.42 14.88
N THR A 56 -17.08 10.66 14.96
CA THR A 56 -17.90 11.21 16.05
C THR A 56 -19.29 10.56 16.21
N TYR A 57 -19.77 9.79 15.22
CA TYR A 57 -21.13 9.21 15.23
C TYR A 57 -21.16 7.74 15.66
N THR A 58 -20.15 6.96 15.27
CA THR A 58 -20.10 5.51 15.49
C THR A 58 -19.52 5.16 16.86
N VAL A 59 -18.54 5.94 17.33
CA VAL A 59 -17.80 5.70 18.59
C VAL A 59 -18.68 5.81 19.84
N ASN A 60 -19.81 6.53 19.79
CA ASN A 60 -20.74 6.70 20.92
C ASN A 60 -21.64 5.47 21.20
N SER A 61 -21.43 4.33 20.52
CA SER A 61 -22.17 3.09 20.79
C SER A 61 -21.50 2.26 21.89
N ASN A 62 -22.21 1.99 22.99
CA ASN A 62 -21.71 1.23 24.15
C ASN A 62 -21.51 -0.28 23.90
N ALA A 63 -20.68 -0.64 22.91
CA ALA A 63 -20.31 -2.01 22.57
C ALA A 63 -18.79 -2.14 22.43
N GLY A 64 -18.18 -3.02 23.22
CA GLY A 64 -16.74 -3.28 23.18
C GLY A 64 -16.33 -4.04 21.91
N SER A 65 -15.13 -3.73 21.39
CA SER A 65 -14.59 -4.21 20.11
C SER A 65 -15.39 -3.71 18.90
N GLN A 66 -14.95 -2.59 18.32
CA GLN A 66 -15.64 -1.92 17.20
C GLN A 66 -15.57 -2.75 15.92
N ASN A 67 -16.65 -3.45 15.59
CA ASN A 67 -16.71 -4.32 14.43
C ASN A 67 -17.29 -3.61 13.19
N TYR A 68 -16.53 -2.64 12.65
CA TYR A 68 -16.90 -1.82 11.49
C TYR A 68 -17.27 -2.65 10.24
N GLN A 69 -16.79 -3.88 10.15
CA GLN A 69 -17.14 -4.86 9.11
C GLN A 69 -18.65 -5.12 9.01
N LEU A 70 -19.43 -4.87 10.08
CA LEU A 70 -20.90 -4.95 10.08
C LEU A 70 -21.60 -3.66 9.60
N LEU A 71 -20.87 -2.55 9.50
CA LEU A 71 -21.40 -1.25 9.06
C LEU A 71 -21.14 -0.99 7.58
N LEU A 72 -20.06 -1.55 7.04
CA LEU A 72 -19.66 -1.42 5.65
C LEU A 72 -20.58 -2.22 4.70
N PRO A 73 -20.88 -1.71 3.49
CA PRO A 73 -21.59 -2.45 2.45
C PRO A 73 -20.90 -3.77 2.07
N LEU A 74 -21.67 -4.77 1.65
CA LEU A 74 -21.13 -6.06 1.17
C LEU A 74 -20.21 -5.89 -0.06
N SER A 75 -20.38 -4.84 -0.87
CA SER A 75 -19.47 -4.54 -1.97
C SER A 75 -18.12 -3.96 -1.51
N ILE A 76 -17.97 -3.55 -0.25
CA ILE A 76 -16.68 -3.22 0.38
C ILE A 76 -16.18 -4.41 1.23
N CYS A 77 -17.08 -5.08 1.94
CA CYS A 77 -16.83 -6.28 2.75
C CYS A 77 -17.48 -7.53 2.13
N PRO A 78 -16.89 -8.12 1.07
CA PRO A 78 -17.49 -9.23 0.36
C PRO A 78 -17.47 -10.52 1.18
N ASP A 79 -18.62 -11.20 1.21
CA ASP A 79 -18.70 -12.64 1.45
C ASP A 79 -18.16 -13.41 0.23
N GLU A 80 -17.68 -14.64 0.40
CA GLU A 80 -16.99 -15.42 -0.65
C GLU A 80 -17.85 -15.67 -1.90
N ALA A 81 -19.18 -15.58 -1.77
CA ALA A 81 -20.14 -15.71 -2.86
C ALA A 81 -20.25 -14.47 -3.77
N SER A 82 -19.66 -13.32 -3.42
CA SER A 82 -19.85 -12.05 -4.13
C SER A 82 -18.76 -11.74 -5.17
N GLY A 83 -19.17 -11.61 -6.43
CA GLY A 83 -18.28 -11.37 -7.58
C GLY A 83 -17.88 -9.90 -7.81
N PHE A 84 -18.21 -8.98 -6.89
CA PHE A 84 -17.97 -7.55 -7.03
C PHE A 84 -17.46 -6.96 -5.72
N LYS A 85 -16.21 -6.47 -5.73
CA LYS A 85 -15.53 -5.82 -4.61
C LYS A 85 -15.06 -4.43 -5.03
N ILE A 86 -15.19 -3.47 -4.13
CA ILE A 86 -14.73 -2.09 -4.27
C ILE A 86 -13.57 -1.89 -3.28
N PRO A 87 -12.32 -1.74 -3.77
CA PRO A 87 -11.20 -1.31 -2.94
C PRO A 87 -11.45 0.05 -2.31
N VAL A 88 -11.00 0.24 -1.05
CA VAL A 88 -11.00 1.52 -0.34
C VAL A 88 -9.55 1.88 0.00
N HIS A 89 -9.08 2.99 -0.56
CA HIS A 89 -7.74 3.53 -0.30
C HIS A 89 -7.87 4.64 0.72
N ALA A 90 -7.27 4.42 1.89
CA ALA A 90 -7.53 5.18 3.10
C ALA A 90 -6.31 6.05 3.46
N PHE A 91 -6.51 7.36 3.50
CA PHE A 91 -5.50 8.35 3.82
C PHE A 91 -5.81 8.97 5.18
N GLY A 92 -4.98 8.68 6.19
CA GLY A 92 -5.04 9.32 7.50
C GLY A 92 -4.19 10.58 7.52
N PHE A 93 -4.77 11.68 8.01
CA PHE A 93 -4.11 12.98 8.16
C PHE A 93 -3.99 13.35 9.64
N GLY A 94 -2.95 14.09 10.01
CA GLY A 94 -2.76 14.56 11.38
C GLY A 94 -2.39 13.45 12.37
N ALA A 95 -2.35 13.78 13.66
CA ALA A 95 -1.80 12.90 14.68
C ALA A 95 -2.83 11.99 15.38
N ASP A 96 -4.12 12.03 15.03
CA ASP A 96 -5.18 11.40 15.83
C ASP A 96 -5.18 9.86 15.72
N HIS A 97 -4.85 9.21 16.84
CA HIS A 97 -4.31 7.83 16.85
C HIS A 97 -5.31 6.72 16.49
N ASP A 98 -6.60 6.90 16.83
CA ASP A 98 -7.61 5.85 16.68
C ASP A 98 -8.11 5.74 15.23
N ASP A 99 -8.06 6.84 14.44
CA ASP A 99 -8.45 6.83 13.02
C ASP A 99 -7.48 6.02 12.17
N ALA A 100 -6.18 6.16 12.39
CA ALA A 100 -5.17 5.38 11.66
C ALA A 100 -5.40 3.86 11.78
N SER A 101 -5.92 3.42 12.94
CA SER A 101 -6.25 2.01 13.19
C SER A 101 -7.54 1.60 12.46
N LEU A 102 -8.57 2.44 12.47
CA LEU A 102 -9.84 2.25 11.77
C LEU A 102 -9.67 2.27 10.24
N MET A 103 -9.01 3.29 9.72
CA MET A 103 -8.72 3.53 8.30
C MET A 103 -7.94 2.36 7.69
N HIS A 104 -6.93 1.84 8.41
CA HIS A 104 -6.22 0.63 8.00
C HIS A 104 -7.12 -0.61 8.00
N SER A 105 -7.99 -0.79 8.99
CA SER A 105 -8.93 -1.92 9.00
C SER A 105 -9.92 -1.87 7.84
N ILE A 106 -10.40 -0.68 7.47
CA ILE A 106 -11.26 -0.47 6.30
C ILE A 106 -10.51 -0.84 5.02
N SER A 107 -9.29 -0.33 4.84
CA SER A 107 -8.51 -0.59 3.63
C SER A 107 -8.15 -2.07 3.49
N GLU A 108 -7.62 -2.70 4.55
CA GLU A 108 -7.28 -4.13 4.60
C GLU A 108 -8.46 -5.03 4.20
N ILE A 109 -9.64 -4.84 4.82
CA ILE A 109 -10.82 -5.65 4.52
C ILE A 109 -11.29 -5.41 3.08
N SER A 110 -11.28 -4.15 2.62
CA SER A 110 -11.63 -3.79 1.24
C SER A 110 -10.63 -4.28 0.19
N GLY A 111 -9.41 -4.68 0.58
CA GLY A 111 -8.32 -4.92 -0.37
C GLY A 111 -7.92 -3.62 -1.05
N GLY A 112 -7.54 -2.64 -0.24
CA GLY A 112 -6.98 -1.35 -0.64
C GLY A 112 -5.91 -0.91 0.36
N THR A 113 -5.22 0.17 0.05
CA THR A 113 -4.02 0.62 0.77
C THR A 113 -4.35 1.63 1.86
N PHE A 114 -3.69 1.53 3.02
CA PHE A 114 -3.56 2.64 3.96
C PHE A 114 -2.30 3.46 3.66
N SER A 115 -2.34 4.77 3.87
CA SER A 115 -1.18 5.68 3.85
C SER A 115 -1.39 6.87 4.78
N PHE A 116 -0.28 7.48 5.18
CA PHE A 116 -0.25 8.50 6.24
C PHE A 116 0.35 9.81 5.75
N ILE A 117 -0.31 10.93 6.08
CA ILE A 117 0.05 12.27 5.62
C ILE A 117 0.28 13.16 6.85
N GLU A 118 1.56 13.38 7.17
CA GLU A 118 2.00 14.28 8.24
C GLU A 118 1.89 15.76 7.83
N THR A 119 2.04 16.05 6.53
CA THR A 119 2.11 17.41 5.98
C THR A 119 1.37 17.51 4.64
N GLU A 120 0.66 18.62 4.41
CA GLU A 120 -0.17 18.83 3.20
C GLU A 120 0.63 18.76 1.88
N SER A 121 1.93 19.04 1.93
CA SER A 121 2.85 18.90 0.79
C SER A 121 2.93 17.48 0.22
N VAL A 122 2.75 16.46 1.07
CA VAL A 122 2.87 15.04 0.67
C VAL A 122 1.57 14.50 0.04
N ILE A 123 0.47 15.26 0.06
CA ILE A 123 -0.84 14.83 -0.48
C ILE A 123 -0.74 14.40 -1.95
N GLN A 124 -0.05 15.18 -2.79
CA GLN A 124 0.01 14.90 -4.24
C GLN A 124 0.78 13.61 -4.54
N ASP A 125 1.89 13.41 -3.83
CA ASP A 125 2.72 12.21 -3.94
C ASP A 125 1.96 10.98 -3.42
N ALA A 126 1.24 11.12 -2.29
CA ALA A 126 0.38 10.08 -1.76
C ALA A 126 -0.72 9.65 -2.76
N PHE A 127 -1.44 10.62 -3.35
CA PHE A 127 -2.50 10.34 -4.34
C PHE A 127 -1.98 9.60 -5.59
N ALA A 128 -0.73 9.86 -6.01
CA ALA A 128 -0.11 9.16 -7.13
C ALA A 128 0.29 7.70 -6.83
N GLN A 129 0.36 7.32 -5.55
CA GLN A 129 0.94 6.04 -5.09
C GLN A 129 -0.13 5.03 -4.62
N CYS A 130 -1.21 5.50 -4.01
CA CYS A 130 -2.06 4.68 -3.15
C CYS A 130 -3.23 3.96 -3.85
N ILE A 131 -2.99 3.15 -4.90
CA ILE A 131 -4.06 2.32 -5.49
C ILE A 131 -3.61 0.88 -5.77
N ALA A 132 -3.80 -0.03 -4.80
CA ALA A 132 -4.08 -1.47 -4.97
C ALA A 132 -2.95 -2.56 -4.90
N GLY A 133 -3.42 -3.80 -4.79
CA GLY A 133 -2.90 -4.86 -3.86
C GLY A 133 -3.46 -5.31 -2.31
N SER A 134 -2.63 -6.45 -2.50
CA SER A 134 -2.49 -7.90 -2.16
C SER A 134 -3.55 -8.88 -2.68
N TYR A 135 -3.16 -10.15 -2.77
CA TYR A 135 -3.51 -11.00 -3.90
C TYR A 135 -4.17 -12.31 -3.46
N ARG A 136 -5.44 -12.50 -3.86
CA ARG A 136 -6.18 -13.74 -3.56
C ARG A 136 -5.56 -14.87 -4.35
N ASN A 137 -4.93 -15.81 -3.64
CA ASN A 137 -4.38 -17.02 -4.24
C ASN A 137 -5.23 -18.23 -3.89
N ARG A 138 -5.37 -19.16 -4.83
CA ARG A 138 -6.10 -20.42 -4.65
C ARG A 138 -5.40 -21.54 -5.41
N ILE A 139 -5.15 -22.64 -4.72
CA ILE A 139 -4.71 -23.89 -5.33
C ILE A 139 -5.95 -24.77 -5.52
N LEU A 140 -6.19 -25.29 -6.73
CA LEU A 140 -7.30 -26.20 -6.99
C LEU A 140 -7.08 -27.54 -6.29
N SER A 141 -8.15 -28.29 -6.02
CA SER A 141 -8.13 -29.53 -5.24
C SER A 141 -7.20 -30.64 -5.78
N ASN A 142 -6.78 -30.56 -7.04
CA ASN A 142 -5.79 -31.46 -7.65
C ASN A 142 -4.32 -31.08 -7.37
N GLN A 143 -4.06 -29.96 -6.71
CA GLN A 143 -2.75 -29.35 -6.41
C GLN A 143 -1.84 -29.12 -7.64
N ARG A 144 -2.40 -29.13 -8.86
CA ARG A 144 -1.67 -28.95 -10.13
C ARG A 144 -1.90 -27.59 -10.80
N ILE A 145 -2.87 -26.83 -10.31
CA ILE A 145 -3.23 -25.51 -10.83
C ILE A 145 -3.36 -24.57 -9.64
N GLY A 146 -2.51 -23.55 -9.59
CA GLY A 146 -2.66 -22.38 -8.75
C GLY A 146 -3.15 -21.19 -9.58
N THR A 147 -4.03 -20.37 -9.01
CA THR A 147 -4.48 -19.09 -9.57
C THR A 147 -4.18 -17.99 -8.57
N ILE A 148 -3.58 -16.89 -9.02
CA ILE A 148 -3.38 -15.68 -8.24
C ILE A 148 -4.18 -14.56 -8.91
N ASP A 149 -5.11 -13.97 -8.19
CA ASP A 149 -5.86 -12.77 -8.58
C ASP A 149 -5.01 -11.54 -8.25
N VAL A 150 -4.59 -10.81 -9.30
CA VAL A 150 -3.70 -9.64 -9.20
C VAL A 150 -4.48 -8.33 -9.00
N GLY A 151 -5.79 -8.32 -9.29
CA GLY A 151 -6.55 -7.07 -9.39
C GLY A 151 -6.05 -6.19 -10.53
N ASP A 152 -5.89 -4.90 -10.26
CA ASP A 152 -5.42 -3.87 -11.18
C ASP A 152 -3.91 -3.60 -11.06
N LEU A 153 -3.29 -3.28 -12.21
CA LEU A 153 -1.86 -3.01 -12.36
C LEU A 153 -1.68 -1.66 -13.07
N TYR A 154 -0.79 -0.82 -12.55
CA TYR A 154 -0.56 0.51 -13.10
C TYR A 154 0.52 0.51 -14.18
N ALA A 155 0.64 1.65 -14.89
CA ALA A 155 1.71 1.84 -15.87
C ALA A 155 3.09 1.72 -15.22
N ASP A 156 3.97 1.00 -15.92
CA ASP A 156 5.35 0.67 -15.51
C ASP A 156 5.47 -0.08 -14.17
N GLU A 157 4.43 -0.85 -13.79
CA GLU A 157 4.41 -1.54 -12.51
C GLU A 157 4.65 -3.06 -12.61
N GLU A 158 5.47 -3.58 -11.69
CA GLU A 158 5.90 -4.98 -11.65
C GLU A 158 5.38 -5.70 -10.39
N ARG A 159 5.19 -7.02 -10.46
CA ARG A 159 4.61 -7.83 -9.38
C ARG A 159 5.34 -9.16 -9.21
N ASP A 160 6.22 -9.23 -8.21
CA ASP A 160 6.95 -10.44 -7.89
C ASP A 160 6.12 -11.38 -6.99
N PHE A 161 5.91 -12.60 -7.48
CA PHE A 161 5.22 -13.67 -6.74
C PHE A 161 6.22 -14.79 -6.43
N LEU A 162 6.35 -15.12 -5.14
CA LEU A 162 7.21 -16.21 -4.67
C LEU A 162 6.40 -17.51 -4.57
N LEU A 163 6.76 -18.53 -5.35
CA LEU A 163 6.12 -19.85 -5.32
C LEU A 163 7.07 -20.89 -4.71
N SER A 164 6.56 -21.67 -3.75
CA SER A 164 7.25 -22.85 -3.23
C SER A 164 6.73 -24.09 -3.95
N VAL A 165 7.63 -24.86 -4.59
CA VAL A 165 7.29 -26.06 -5.37
C VAL A 165 8.07 -27.24 -4.83
N ASN A 166 7.37 -28.30 -4.40
CA ASN A 166 7.99 -29.55 -4.00
C ASN A 166 8.27 -30.40 -5.26
N VAL A 167 9.54 -30.65 -5.56
CA VAL A 167 9.97 -31.41 -6.75
C VAL A 167 10.39 -32.82 -6.33
N PRO A 168 9.72 -33.89 -6.80
CA PRO A 168 10.11 -35.25 -6.46
C PRO A 168 11.49 -35.59 -7.07
N SER A 169 12.21 -36.53 -6.47
CA SER A 169 13.44 -37.07 -7.05
C SER A 169 13.14 -37.99 -8.25
N GLU A 170 13.79 -37.73 -9.37
CA GLU A 170 13.81 -38.61 -10.55
C GLU A 170 15.26 -38.75 -11.03
N THR A 171 15.64 -39.94 -11.49
CA THR A 171 17.00 -40.27 -11.98
C THR A 171 17.02 -40.63 -13.47
N SER A 172 15.89 -40.47 -14.16
CA SER A 172 15.66 -40.92 -15.55
C SER A 172 15.48 -39.79 -16.56
N ARG A 173 15.56 -38.53 -16.11
CA ARG A 173 15.38 -37.33 -16.95
C ARG A 173 16.38 -36.25 -16.55
N ASN A 174 17.04 -35.66 -17.55
CA ASN A 174 17.99 -34.56 -17.37
C ASN A 174 17.29 -33.21 -17.13
N GLU A 175 16.01 -33.08 -17.50
CA GLU A 175 15.16 -31.91 -17.29
C GLU A 175 13.83 -32.30 -16.63
N THR A 176 13.30 -31.41 -15.79
CA THR A 176 11.93 -31.51 -15.26
C THR A 176 11.23 -30.15 -15.37
N SER A 177 10.05 -30.15 -16.01
CA SER A 177 9.13 -29.02 -16.02
C SER A 177 8.44 -28.89 -14.66
N LEU A 178 8.48 -27.69 -14.09
CA LEU A 178 7.93 -27.38 -12.76
C LEU A 178 6.57 -26.69 -12.85
N LEU A 179 6.48 -25.64 -13.65
CA LEU A 179 5.33 -24.75 -13.72
C LEU A 179 5.11 -24.28 -15.17
N LYS A 180 3.85 -24.19 -15.58
CA LYS A 180 3.44 -23.49 -16.80
C LYS A 180 2.65 -22.24 -16.38
N VAL A 181 3.32 -21.10 -16.40
CA VAL A 181 2.77 -19.81 -15.99
C VAL A 181 2.00 -19.19 -17.16
N THR A 182 0.76 -18.81 -16.91
CA THR A 182 -0.12 -18.09 -17.84
C THR A 182 -0.69 -16.88 -17.11
N SER A 183 -0.88 -15.78 -17.85
CA SER A 183 -1.54 -14.58 -17.34
C SER A 183 -2.66 -14.19 -18.28
N VAL A 184 -3.79 -13.77 -17.70
CA VAL A 184 -4.96 -13.27 -18.41
C VAL A 184 -5.40 -12.00 -17.70
N TYR A 185 -5.62 -10.93 -18.46
CA TYR A 185 -6.08 -9.65 -17.94
C TYR A 185 -7.15 -9.06 -18.86
N ASN A 186 -7.89 -8.06 -18.39
CA ASN A 186 -8.77 -7.27 -19.25
C ASN A 186 -8.08 -5.94 -19.53
N ASP A 187 -7.91 -5.59 -20.80
CA ASP A 187 -7.34 -4.29 -21.19
C ASP A 187 -8.33 -3.17 -20.84
N PRO A 188 -7.96 -2.17 -20.01
CA PRO A 188 -8.86 -1.09 -19.62
C PRO A 188 -9.25 -0.16 -20.78
N LEU A 189 -8.52 -0.16 -21.90
CA LEU A 189 -8.80 0.68 -23.07
C LEU A 189 -9.80 0.01 -24.02
N THR A 190 -9.53 -1.23 -24.46
CA THR A 190 -10.43 -1.98 -25.37
C THR A 190 -11.59 -2.67 -24.65
N LYS A 191 -11.46 -2.94 -23.34
CA LYS A 191 -12.34 -3.79 -22.53
C LYS A 191 -12.34 -5.27 -22.96
N GLU A 192 -11.39 -5.70 -23.79
CA GLU A 192 -11.23 -7.10 -24.22
C GLU A 192 -10.35 -7.91 -23.25
N SER A 193 -10.56 -9.23 -23.20
CA SER A 193 -9.78 -10.14 -22.36
C SER A 193 -8.57 -10.68 -23.13
N VAL A 194 -7.37 -10.31 -22.68
CA VAL A 194 -6.10 -10.66 -23.30
C VAL A 194 -5.44 -11.80 -22.51
N SER A 195 -5.21 -12.93 -23.18
CA SER A 195 -4.38 -14.02 -22.63
C SER A 195 -2.96 -13.89 -23.16
N LEU A 196 -1.98 -13.81 -22.26
CA LEU A 196 -0.56 -13.85 -22.61
C LEU A 196 -0.08 -15.29 -22.86
N GLU A 197 0.98 -15.42 -23.65
CA GLU A 197 1.60 -16.72 -23.94
C GLU A 197 2.13 -17.40 -22.67
N ALA A 198 2.05 -18.73 -22.66
CA ALA A 198 2.40 -19.54 -21.51
C ALA A 198 3.91 -19.77 -21.42
N LYS A 199 4.56 -19.25 -20.37
CA LYS A 199 5.97 -19.49 -20.08
C LYS A 199 6.12 -20.77 -19.25
N GLU A 200 7.02 -21.67 -19.66
CA GLU A 200 7.32 -22.90 -18.94
C GLU A 200 8.61 -22.73 -18.11
N VAL A 201 8.54 -23.02 -16.82
CA VAL A 201 9.69 -23.05 -15.90
C VAL A 201 10.18 -24.48 -15.80
N ARG A 202 11.47 -24.71 -16.07
CA ARG A 202 12.13 -26.01 -15.97
C ARG A 202 13.36 -25.91 -15.08
N ILE A 203 13.79 -27.06 -14.56
CA ILE A 203 15.12 -27.23 -13.96
C ILE A 203 15.86 -28.38 -14.64
N GLU A 204 17.18 -28.29 -14.67
CA GLU A 204 18.05 -29.43 -14.96
C GLU A 204 18.15 -30.34 -13.72
N ARG A 205 18.35 -31.65 -13.93
CA ARG A 205 18.70 -32.61 -12.89
C ARG A 205 20.15 -33.04 -13.07
N THR A 206 20.96 -32.87 -12.03
CA THR A 206 22.39 -33.19 -12.02
C THR A 206 22.72 -34.07 -10.81
N ASP A 207 23.34 -35.23 -11.04
CA ASP A 207 23.72 -36.18 -9.97
C ASP A 207 24.84 -35.66 -9.05
N LEU A 208 25.56 -34.62 -9.49
CA LEU A 208 26.60 -33.94 -8.73
C LEU A 208 26.00 -32.75 -7.96
N ALA A 209 25.94 -32.86 -6.63
CA ALA A 209 25.55 -31.76 -5.76
C ALA A 209 26.53 -30.57 -5.89
N ARG A 210 26.18 -29.60 -6.73
CA ARG A 210 26.90 -28.33 -6.87
C ARG A 210 26.46 -27.36 -5.78
N ARG A 211 27.37 -26.47 -5.38
CA ARG A 211 27.01 -25.30 -4.58
C ARG A 211 26.52 -24.22 -5.53
N GLU A 212 25.21 -24.19 -5.76
CA GLU A 212 24.58 -23.19 -6.63
C GLU A 212 24.50 -21.83 -5.92
N ASP A 213 24.63 -20.75 -6.71
CA ASP A 213 24.48 -19.39 -6.23
C ASP A 213 22.99 -19.05 -6.05
N VAL A 214 22.62 -18.51 -4.89
CA VAL A 214 21.24 -18.14 -4.59
C VAL A 214 20.82 -16.98 -5.48
N SER A 215 19.73 -17.15 -6.23
CA SER A 215 19.18 -16.07 -7.07
C SER A 215 18.85 -14.83 -6.23
N ILE A 216 19.43 -13.69 -6.63
CA ILE A 216 19.23 -12.38 -5.99
C ILE A 216 17.75 -11.98 -6.03
N GLU A 217 17.01 -12.38 -7.07
CA GLU A 217 15.58 -12.11 -7.24
C GLU A 217 14.72 -12.90 -6.24
N VAL A 218 15.09 -14.16 -5.97
CA VAL A 218 14.42 -15.00 -4.98
C VAL A 218 14.78 -14.55 -3.55
N ASP A 219 16.05 -14.19 -3.31
CA ASP A 219 16.55 -13.72 -2.02
C ASP A 219 15.97 -12.34 -1.64
N ARG A 220 15.87 -11.38 -2.57
CA ARG A 220 15.23 -10.07 -2.29
C ARG A 220 13.76 -10.23 -1.89
N GLN A 221 13.07 -11.20 -2.49
CA GLN A 221 11.65 -11.44 -2.23
C GLN A 221 11.42 -12.19 -0.90
N HIS A 222 12.27 -13.16 -0.54
CA HIS A 222 12.31 -13.69 0.83
C HIS A 222 12.59 -12.60 1.87
N ASN A 223 13.47 -11.65 1.56
CA ASN A 223 13.82 -10.54 2.44
C ASN A 223 12.66 -9.58 2.66
N ARG A 224 11.93 -9.20 1.59
CA ARG A 224 10.68 -8.41 1.69
C ARG A 224 9.66 -9.08 2.61
N ILE A 225 9.42 -10.39 2.44
CA ILE A 225 8.42 -11.15 3.23
C ILE A 225 8.83 -11.18 4.72
N ARG A 226 10.08 -11.57 5.02
CA ARG A 226 10.60 -11.58 6.41
C ARG A 226 10.53 -10.21 7.08
N ALA A 227 10.80 -9.13 6.34
CA ALA A 227 10.68 -7.78 6.85
C ALA A 227 9.22 -7.40 7.15
N ALA A 228 8.28 -7.71 6.25
CA ALA A 228 6.85 -7.46 6.50
C ALA A 228 6.33 -8.27 7.71
N GLU A 229 6.72 -9.54 7.86
CA GLU A 229 6.42 -10.34 9.04
C GLU A 229 6.96 -9.70 10.33
N ALA A 230 8.22 -9.24 10.31
CA ALA A 230 8.84 -8.57 11.44
C ALA A 230 8.22 -7.19 11.74
N MET A 231 7.81 -6.42 10.73
CA MET A 231 7.06 -5.16 10.90
C MET A 231 5.71 -5.41 11.59
N ALA A 232 5.00 -6.49 11.23
CA ALA A 232 3.72 -6.85 11.86
C ALA A 232 3.89 -7.28 13.32
N GLN A 233 4.95 -8.05 13.61
CA GLN A 233 5.32 -8.44 14.97
C GLN A 233 5.76 -7.23 15.80
N ALA A 234 6.60 -6.35 15.26
CA ALA A 234 7.08 -5.15 15.93
C ALA A 234 5.93 -4.17 16.22
N ARG A 235 5.00 -3.96 15.27
CA ARG A 235 3.75 -3.25 15.53
C ARG A 235 3.01 -3.90 16.71
N THR A 236 2.78 -5.22 16.67
CA THR A 236 2.00 -5.92 17.71
C THR A 236 2.64 -5.78 19.10
N ALA A 237 3.97 -5.79 19.21
CA ALA A 237 4.69 -5.50 20.46
C ALA A 237 4.50 -4.03 20.91
N ALA A 238 4.67 -3.07 19.99
CA ALA A 238 4.52 -1.64 20.27
C ALA A 238 3.10 -1.25 20.70
N GLU A 239 2.07 -1.85 20.10
CA GLU A 239 0.65 -1.69 20.51
C GLU A 239 0.45 -2.13 21.96
N ASN A 240 0.97 -3.32 22.29
CA ASN A 240 1.00 -3.91 23.64
C ASN A 240 1.92 -3.15 24.64
N ARG A 241 2.43 -1.97 24.26
CA ARG A 241 3.32 -1.07 25.01
C ARG A 241 4.75 -1.59 25.19
N ASP A 242 5.12 -2.71 24.56
CA ASP A 242 6.49 -3.23 24.52
C ASP A 242 7.26 -2.65 23.32
N LEU A 243 7.65 -1.38 23.45
CA LEU A 243 8.50 -0.70 22.46
C LEU A 243 9.92 -1.28 22.42
N ALA A 244 10.42 -1.82 23.54
CA ALA A 244 11.75 -2.43 23.60
C ALA A 244 11.79 -3.74 22.80
N GLY A 245 10.77 -4.60 22.96
CA GLY A 245 10.56 -5.77 22.12
C GLY A 245 10.36 -5.40 20.65
N ALA A 246 9.56 -4.37 20.35
CA ALA A 246 9.34 -3.89 18.98
C ALA A 246 10.66 -3.47 18.29
N VAL A 247 11.47 -2.61 18.93
CA VAL A 247 12.79 -2.19 18.40
C VAL A 247 13.74 -3.38 18.27
N SER A 248 13.70 -4.35 19.20
CA SER A 248 14.50 -5.58 19.13
C SER A 248 14.10 -6.47 17.95
N ILE A 249 12.80 -6.63 17.67
CA ILE A 249 12.30 -7.38 16.50
C ILE A 249 12.83 -6.77 15.21
N LEU A 250 12.72 -5.45 15.05
CA LEU A 250 13.25 -4.71 13.90
C LEU A 250 14.78 -4.85 13.78
N GLU A 251 15.51 -4.70 14.89
CA GLU A 251 16.97 -4.83 14.93
C GLU A 251 17.44 -6.24 14.53
N ASN A 252 16.74 -7.28 14.99
CA ASN A 252 17.07 -8.66 14.71
C ASN A 252 16.80 -9.02 13.23
N VAL A 253 15.71 -8.52 12.64
CA VAL A 253 15.47 -8.73 11.20
C VAL A 253 16.49 -7.96 10.36
N ARG A 254 16.80 -6.69 10.64
CA ARG A 254 17.85 -5.93 9.92
C ARG A 254 19.19 -6.65 9.93
N LYS A 255 19.62 -7.14 11.09
CA LYS A 255 20.83 -7.98 11.22
C LYS A 255 20.76 -9.23 10.36
N ALA A 256 19.66 -9.98 10.40
CA ALA A 256 19.50 -11.16 9.56
C ALA A 256 19.57 -10.82 8.06
N LEU A 257 18.82 -9.81 7.60
CA LEU A 257 18.79 -9.34 6.22
C LEU A 257 20.18 -8.92 5.72
N SER A 258 20.97 -8.21 6.54
CA SER A 258 22.33 -7.77 6.18
C SER A 258 23.30 -8.91 5.81
N THR A 259 23.00 -10.15 6.24
CA THR A 259 23.83 -11.33 5.94
C THR A 259 23.47 -12.03 4.63
N THR A 260 22.35 -11.65 3.99
CA THR A 260 21.82 -12.31 2.78
C THR A 260 22.56 -11.90 1.49
N VAL A 261 22.27 -12.57 0.38
CA VAL A 261 23.02 -12.39 -0.88
C VAL A 261 22.63 -11.08 -1.56
N SER A 262 21.33 -10.81 -1.68
CA SER A 262 20.78 -9.58 -2.26
C SER A 262 21.20 -8.32 -1.49
N ALA A 263 21.19 -8.36 -0.15
CA ALA A 263 21.67 -7.26 0.69
C ALA A 263 23.17 -6.98 0.49
N LYS A 264 24.01 -8.04 0.45
CA LYS A 264 25.45 -7.92 0.18
C LYS A 264 25.75 -7.38 -1.22
N SER A 265 24.95 -7.76 -2.22
CA SER A 265 25.00 -7.24 -3.58
C SER A 265 24.47 -5.81 -3.72
N ARG A 266 23.98 -5.18 -2.64
CA ARG A 266 23.34 -3.84 -2.62
C ARG A 266 22.15 -3.73 -3.58
N ASP A 267 21.32 -4.78 -3.62
CA ASP A 267 20.04 -4.75 -4.34
C ASP A 267 19.17 -3.56 -3.89
N ARG A 268 18.59 -2.82 -4.84
CA ARG A 268 17.84 -1.58 -4.57
C ARG A 268 16.72 -1.79 -3.55
N LEU A 269 15.97 -2.89 -3.65
CA LEU A 269 14.86 -3.18 -2.74
C LEU A 269 15.40 -3.45 -1.33
N CYS A 270 16.48 -4.23 -1.20
CA CYS A 270 17.09 -4.53 0.09
C CYS A 270 17.70 -3.27 0.75
N VAL A 271 18.24 -2.33 -0.03
CA VAL A 271 18.74 -1.05 0.47
C VAL A 271 17.61 -0.15 0.99
N SER A 272 16.50 -0.03 0.24
CA SER A 272 15.31 0.71 0.74
C SER A 272 14.71 0.05 1.98
N LEU A 273 14.69 -1.29 2.03
CA LEU A 273 14.08 -2.06 3.11
C LEU A 273 14.84 -1.91 4.45
N ASP A 274 16.18 -1.82 4.42
CA ASP A 274 16.95 -1.55 5.65
C ASP A 274 16.76 -0.10 6.15
N ALA A 275 16.62 0.87 5.23
CA ALA A 275 16.31 2.25 5.58
C ALA A 275 14.91 2.38 6.19
N ASP A 276 13.91 1.70 5.63
CA ASP A 276 12.56 1.63 6.18
C ASP A 276 12.52 1.04 7.59
N LEU A 277 13.26 -0.06 7.81
CA LEU A 277 13.37 -0.69 9.12
C LEU A 277 14.13 0.20 10.13
N LYS A 278 15.12 1.00 9.69
CA LYS A 278 15.81 2.01 10.52
C LYS A 278 14.84 3.10 11.00
N GLU A 279 14.14 3.75 10.06
CA GLU A 279 13.19 4.83 10.36
C GLU A 279 12.06 4.34 11.29
N MET A 280 11.61 3.08 11.14
CA MET A 280 10.67 2.45 12.07
C MET A 280 11.23 2.28 13.50
N GLN A 281 12.51 1.93 13.66
CA GLN A 281 13.14 1.84 14.99
C GLN A 281 13.24 3.22 15.65
N GLU A 282 13.60 4.24 14.88
CA GLU A 282 13.77 5.61 15.36
C GLU A 282 12.42 6.22 15.77
N ARG A 283 11.36 5.95 15.00
CA ARG A 283 9.98 6.32 15.36
C ARG A 283 9.37 5.46 16.48
N MET A 284 10.10 4.51 17.06
CA MET A 284 9.73 3.77 18.27
C MET A 284 10.46 4.25 19.54
N ALA A 285 11.30 5.30 19.47
CA ALA A 285 12.12 5.79 20.57
C ALA A 285 11.35 6.20 21.85
N SER A 286 10.06 6.54 21.73
CA SER A 286 9.15 6.71 22.87
C SER A 286 7.70 6.43 22.48
N ARG A 287 6.82 6.20 23.46
CA ARG A 287 5.40 5.95 23.22
C ARG A 287 4.72 7.13 22.50
N HIS A 288 5.07 8.36 22.85
CA HIS A 288 4.55 9.57 22.19
C HIS A 288 4.96 9.66 20.71
N VAL A 289 6.23 9.39 20.38
CA VAL A 289 6.72 9.38 18.98
C VAL A 289 6.09 8.23 18.19
N TYR A 290 5.96 7.05 18.83
CA TYR A 290 5.28 5.91 18.21
C TYR A 290 3.79 6.21 17.94
N GLU A 291 3.09 6.88 18.86
CA GLU A 291 1.68 7.22 18.64
C GLU A 291 1.51 8.34 17.61
N ALA A 292 2.34 9.40 17.67
CA ALA A 292 2.25 10.55 16.77
C ALA A 292 2.63 10.26 15.30
N SER A 293 3.58 9.34 15.05
CA SER A 293 3.96 8.97 13.67
C SER A 293 4.36 7.51 13.47
N GLY A 294 5.08 6.89 14.41
CA GLY A 294 5.63 5.54 14.22
C GLY A 294 4.59 4.45 13.91
N ARG A 295 3.40 4.55 14.51
CA ARG A 295 2.20 3.74 14.27
C ARG A 295 1.79 3.79 12.80
N ALA A 296 1.63 4.98 12.26
CA ALA A 296 1.12 5.16 10.92
C ALA A 296 2.22 4.94 9.86
N TYR A 297 3.49 5.26 10.18
CA TYR A 297 4.66 4.87 9.38
C TYR A 297 4.75 3.34 9.22
N ILE A 298 4.64 2.55 10.30
CA ILE A 298 4.74 1.09 10.19
C ILE A 298 3.53 0.45 9.48
N LEU A 299 2.33 1.05 9.59
CA LEU A 299 1.15 0.63 8.83
C LEU A 299 1.33 0.90 7.32
N SER A 300 1.81 2.08 6.94
CA SER A 300 2.16 2.37 5.53
C SER A 300 3.37 1.55 5.05
N GLY A 301 4.28 1.21 5.96
CA GLY A 301 5.35 0.22 5.78
C GLY A 301 4.80 -1.12 5.31
N LEU A 302 3.98 -1.74 6.16
CA LEU A 302 3.29 -3.00 5.94
C LEU A 302 2.46 -3.01 4.67
N SER A 303 1.66 -1.96 4.46
CA SER A 303 0.87 -1.71 3.25
C SER A 303 1.76 -1.86 2.01
N SER A 304 2.74 -0.97 1.79
CA SER A 304 3.58 -1.01 0.59
C SER A 304 4.39 -2.31 0.41
N HIS A 305 5.00 -2.89 1.46
CA HIS A 305 5.78 -4.13 1.26
C HIS A 305 4.91 -5.38 1.05
N SER A 306 3.69 -5.42 1.59
CA SER A 306 2.77 -6.53 1.34
C SER A 306 2.04 -6.37 0.00
N TRP A 307 1.80 -5.12 -0.42
CA TRP A 307 1.04 -4.76 -1.62
C TRP A 307 1.95 -4.61 -2.86
N GLN A 308 3.25 -4.37 -2.69
CA GLN A 308 4.26 -4.07 -3.72
C GLN A 308 3.96 -2.82 -4.56
N ARG A 309 3.14 -1.91 -4.05
CA ARG A 309 2.86 -0.58 -4.60
C ARG A 309 3.52 0.48 -3.71
N ALA A 310 3.83 1.66 -4.23
CA ALA A 310 4.36 2.76 -3.42
C ALA A 310 3.32 3.25 -2.38
N THR A 311 3.75 3.91 -1.31
CA THR A 311 2.88 4.58 -0.32
C THR A 311 3.58 5.77 0.30
N ALA A 312 2.84 6.85 0.59
CA ALA A 312 3.37 7.99 1.33
C ALA A 312 3.59 7.65 2.82
N ARG A 313 4.79 7.98 3.32
CA ARG A 313 5.27 7.63 4.67
C ARG A 313 5.73 8.86 5.49
N GLY A 314 5.35 10.07 5.08
CA GLY A 314 5.89 11.32 5.62
C GLY A 314 7.35 11.59 5.20
N ASP A 315 7.92 12.68 5.72
CA ASP A 315 9.33 13.04 5.52
C ASP A 315 10.23 12.26 6.49
N SER A 316 11.39 11.77 6.04
CA SER A 316 12.40 11.13 6.90
C SER A 316 13.09 12.14 7.81
N MET A 317 13.33 11.76 9.07
CA MET A 317 13.97 12.64 10.06
C MET A 317 15.38 13.10 9.68
N ASP A 318 16.11 12.31 8.89
CA ASP A 318 17.49 12.60 8.45
C ASP A 318 17.55 13.48 7.17
N GLY A 319 16.40 13.87 6.60
CA GLY A 319 16.32 14.75 5.41
C GLY A 319 16.81 14.13 4.10
N SER A 320 17.33 12.91 4.12
CA SER A 320 17.54 12.10 2.92
C SER A 320 16.19 11.57 2.43
N SER A 321 15.78 11.91 1.21
CA SER A 321 14.63 11.26 0.57
C SER A 321 14.85 9.76 0.57
N LEU A 322 13.99 9.02 1.30
CA LEU A 322 13.99 7.56 1.29
C LEU A 322 13.89 7.07 -0.16
N VAL A 323 14.64 6.01 -0.48
CA VAL A 323 14.59 5.40 -1.82
C VAL A 323 13.23 4.69 -1.92
N GLN A 324 12.23 5.41 -2.44
CA GLN A 324 10.86 4.90 -2.50
C GLN A 324 10.83 3.60 -3.32
N ALA A 325 10.51 2.51 -2.63
CA ALA A 325 10.29 1.21 -3.25
C ALA A 325 9.00 1.25 -4.08
N TYR A 326 9.00 0.55 -5.22
CA TYR A 326 7.87 0.43 -6.15
C TYR A 326 7.32 1.75 -6.73
N GLN A 327 8.04 2.88 -6.60
CA GLN A 327 7.72 4.12 -7.32
C GLN A 327 8.01 3.92 -8.82
N THR A 328 7.00 4.03 -9.67
CA THR A 328 7.12 3.79 -11.12
C THR A 328 7.49 5.07 -11.89
N PRO A 329 8.13 4.98 -13.07
CA PRO A 329 8.39 6.13 -13.94
C PRO A 329 7.14 7.00 -14.20
N SER A 330 6.02 6.38 -14.58
CA SER A 330 4.72 7.07 -14.73
C SER A 330 4.28 7.85 -13.47
N MET A 331 4.55 7.37 -12.26
CA MET A 331 4.26 8.12 -11.01
C MET A 331 5.17 9.35 -10.88
N VAL A 332 6.46 9.21 -11.17
CA VAL A 332 7.44 10.32 -11.11
C VAL A 332 7.09 11.41 -12.13
N GLU A 333 6.72 11.03 -13.36
CA GLU A 333 6.26 11.97 -14.38
C GLU A 333 4.97 12.69 -13.98
N MET A 334 3.99 11.97 -13.40
CA MET A 334 2.74 12.56 -12.90
C MET A 334 2.99 13.63 -11.82
N VAL A 335 3.81 13.31 -10.81
CA VAL A 335 4.18 14.24 -9.74
C VAL A 335 4.92 15.46 -10.31
N THR A 336 5.90 15.23 -11.19
CA THR A 336 6.68 16.30 -11.85
C THR A 336 5.77 17.23 -12.66
N HIS A 337 4.81 16.68 -13.42
CA HIS A 337 3.83 17.46 -14.16
C HIS A 337 2.86 18.24 -13.25
N SER A 338 2.45 17.67 -12.11
CA SER A 338 1.61 18.37 -11.13
C SER A 338 2.32 19.59 -10.55
N GLN A 339 3.56 19.39 -10.06
CA GLN A 339 4.40 20.44 -9.49
C GLN A 339 4.71 21.55 -10.52
N ALA A 340 5.04 21.19 -11.76
CA ALA A 340 5.23 22.15 -12.85
C ALA A 340 3.96 22.93 -13.19
N THR A 341 2.78 22.29 -13.12
CA THR A 341 1.49 22.94 -13.40
C THR A 341 1.12 23.94 -12.31
N LEU A 342 1.36 23.63 -11.03
CA LEU A 342 1.16 24.58 -9.92
C LEU A 342 1.99 25.87 -10.15
N LEU A 343 3.28 25.71 -10.42
CA LEU A 343 4.22 26.82 -10.64
C LEU A 343 3.86 27.70 -11.85
N ALA A 344 3.16 27.14 -12.85
CA ALA A 344 2.73 27.84 -14.06
C ALA A 344 1.48 28.71 -13.88
N THR A 345 0.74 28.61 -12.76
CA THR A 345 -0.50 29.37 -12.55
C THR A 345 -0.26 30.69 -11.80
N PRO A 346 -0.55 31.88 -12.38
CA PRO A 346 -0.29 33.17 -11.73
C PRO A 346 -1.05 33.34 -10.41
N SER A 347 -2.23 32.74 -10.29
CA SER A 347 -3.06 32.77 -9.07
C SER A 347 -2.45 32.02 -7.88
N ALA A 348 -1.62 31.00 -8.09
CA ALA A 348 -1.00 30.24 -7.00
C ALA A 348 0.11 31.02 -6.28
N GLN A 349 0.79 31.93 -6.98
CA GLN A 349 1.89 32.75 -6.43
C GLN A 349 1.39 33.69 -5.31
N SER A 350 0.14 34.13 -5.37
CA SER A 350 -0.50 34.92 -4.30
C SER A 350 -0.80 34.11 -3.04
N TYR A 351 -1.06 32.81 -3.15
CA TYR A 351 -1.28 31.95 -1.98
C TYR A 351 0.02 31.60 -1.28
N TYR A 352 1.09 31.26 -2.02
CA TYR A 352 2.41 31.01 -1.44
C TYR A 352 2.93 32.21 -0.63
N SER A 353 2.73 33.43 -1.13
CA SER A 353 3.15 34.65 -0.43
C SER A 353 2.26 35.03 0.76
N ALA A 354 0.98 34.62 0.78
CA ALA A 354 0.12 34.79 1.94
C ALA A 354 0.42 33.78 3.07
N ILE A 355 0.64 32.51 2.74
CA ILE A 355 0.84 31.42 3.71
C ILE A 355 2.11 31.62 4.55
N VAL A 356 3.22 32.00 3.91
CA VAL A 356 4.51 32.26 4.60
C VAL A 356 4.42 33.41 5.62
N VAL A 357 3.56 34.41 5.38
CA VAL A 357 3.38 35.55 6.29
C VAL A 357 2.61 35.14 7.56
N VAL A 358 1.67 34.20 7.46
CA VAL A 358 0.90 33.71 8.64
C VAL A 358 1.76 32.84 9.56
N ALA A 359 2.65 32.01 9.00
CA ALA A 359 3.53 31.12 9.76
C ALA A 359 4.64 31.84 10.56
N SER A 360 4.83 33.16 10.38
CA SER A 360 6.02 33.88 10.85
C SER A 360 5.79 34.85 12.03
N GLN A 361 4.62 34.81 12.69
CA GLN A 361 4.34 35.64 13.88
C GLN A 361 3.97 34.83 15.15
N PRO A 362 4.90 34.64 16.10
CA PRO A 362 4.53 34.27 17.46
C PRO A 362 3.87 35.46 18.17
N LYS A 363 2.58 35.36 18.50
CA LYS A 363 1.89 36.36 19.35
C LYS A 363 2.23 36.12 20.83
N PRO A 364 2.79 37.10 21.56
CA PRO A 364 3.17 36.91 22.95
C PRO A 364 2.02 37.22 23.92
N ARG A 365 1.57 36.22 24.68
CA ARG A 365 1.50 36.28 26.16
C ARG A 365 1.16 34.94 26.78
#